data_AF-A0A7Y5VUB8-F1
#
_entry.id   AF-A0A7Y5VUB8-F1
#
_cell.length_a   1.000
_cell.length_b   1.000
_cell.length_c   1.000
_cell.angle_alpha   90.00
_cell.angle_beta   90.00
_cell.angle_gamma   90.00
#
_symmetry.space_group_name_H-M   'P 1'
#
loop_
_entity.id
_entity.type
_entity.pdbx_description
1 polymer ?
#
loop_
_entity_poly.entity_id
_entity_poly.type
_entity_poly.pdbx_seq_one_letter_code
_entity_poly.pdbx_strand_id
1 'polypeptide(L)'
;MYCVLRRIRDASLPLVGFCMPGGLPAKGLAVWDGNNWSTLGNVFPNSTVKVLFAVEQTLYIGGAFNKIGEMPAKSVAKWDGQAWSALGNGLPLVGVGALQVWDDGSGSILFAGGTNIYKWNGATWSLVGAGLGTVLALELFDDGSGTALYAGGGFPGRIARWNGATWSLVGGGMNPSGFVRTLEVFDDGTGPALYIGGAFAAVGGVPATCVARWNGNAWSAVGDLHLDPDLEEVNELKVLDLGDGPALYATGLTGNGGFLMKWDGKQWTSYLPEIGNMYTVEAFDTPAGRRLHLGGAIAIGQYPNQLHTNIAYFTPPGAGGFGCGDFDGDGVVTQADLGILLAAFDDCPGPGCPGDANGDGVVDQQDLGILLAHFGQECG
;
A
#
# COMPACT_ATOMS: atom_id res chain seq x y z
N MET A 1 -15.58 -7.12 0.28
CA MET A 1 -15.58 -5.70 -0.11
C MET A 1 -14.13 -5.34 -0.38
N TYR A 2 -13.79 -4.71 -1.49
CA TYR A 2 -12.38 -4.42 -1.84
C TYR A 2 -12.16 -2.92 -1.83
N CYS A 3 -11.12 -2.49 -1.12
CA CYS A 3 -10.65 -1.13 -1.06
C CYS A 3 -9.24 -1.09 -1.65
N VAL A 4 -8.97 -0.17 -2.56
CA VAL A 4 -7.64 0.04 -3.14
C VAL A 4 -7.33 1.53 -3.21
N LEU A 5 -6.13 1.90 -2.78
CA LEU A 5 -5.64 3.28 -2.76
C LEU A 5 -4.30 3.34 -3.50
N ARG A 6 -4.11 4.34 -4.37
CA ARG A 6 -2.82 4.57 -5.04
C ARG A 6 -2.57 6.05 -5.27
N ARG A 7 -1.33 6.45 -5.01
CA ARG A 7 -0.81 7.77 -5.41
C ARG A 7 -0.45 7.78 -6.90
N ILE A 8 -0.84 8.84 -7.61
CA ILE A 8 -0.29 9.14 -8.93
C ILE A 8 1.08 9.82 -8.70
N ARG A 9 2.17 9.25 -9.24
CA ARG A 9 3.53 9.79 -9.07
C ARG A 9 3.74 11.00 -9.99
N ASP A 10 3.13 12.12 -9.65
CA ASP A 10 3.55 13.47 -10.01
C ASP A 10 3.06 14.42 -8.91
N ALA A 11 3.87 15.42 -8.53
CA ALA A 11 3.64 16.30 -7.38
C ALA A 11 2.39 17.19 -7.51
N SER A 12 1.77 17.22 -8.70
CA SER A 12 0.57 18.01 -9.00
C SER A 12 -0.72 17.20 -9.13
N LEU A 13 -0.70 15.87 -8.95
CA LEU A 13 -1.88 15.03 -9.18
C LEU A 13 -2.47 14.40 -7.90
N PRO A 14 -3.81 14.28 -7.84
CA PRO A 14 -4.57 13.85 -6.67
C PRO A 14 -4.44 12.35 -6.31
N LEU A 15 -4.70 11.96 -5.06
CA LEU A 15 -4.83 10.54 -4.66
C LEU A 15 -5.99 9.92 -5.43
N VAL A 16 -5.84 8.69 -5.93
CA VAL A 16 -6.98 7.95 -6.47
C VAL A 16 -7.27 6.76 -5.58
N GLY A 17 -8.53 6.64 -5.18
CA GLY A 17 -9.03 5.55 -4.38
C GLY A 17 -10.23 4.89 -5.04
N PHE A 18 -10.37 3.59 -4.84
CA PHE A 18 -11.64 2.91 -4.97
C PHE A 18 -11.98 2.32 -3.60
N CYS A 19 -12.73 3.11 -2.84
CA CYS A 19 -13.37 2.79 -1.57
C CYS A 19 -14.70 3.55 -1.60
N MET A 20 -15.76 3.14 -0.89
CA MET A 20 -16.94 4.00 -0.77
C MET A 20 -16.61 5.08 0.28
N PRO A 21 -16.20 6.31 -0.05
CA PRO A 21 -15.67 7.22 0.96
C PRO A 21 -16.84 7.94 1.63
N GLY A 22 -16.91 7.87 2.97
CA GLY A 22 -17.51 8.93 3.80
C GLY A 22 -18.95 9.32 3.51
N GLY A 23 -19.88 8.35 3.41
CA GLY A 23 -21.32 8.65 3.30
C GLY A 23 -21.77 9.29 1.98
N LEU A 24 -20.86 9.54 1.05
CA LEU A 24 -21.23 9.82 -0.35
C LEU A 24 -21.66 8.51 -1.01
N PRO A 25 -22.71 8.50 -1.84
CA PRO A 25 -23.09 7.33 -2.63
C PRO A 25 -22.10 7.11 -3.80
N ALA A 26 -20.81 7.05 -3.52
CA ALA A 26 -19.79 6.79 -4.52
C ALA A 26 -19.67 5.28 -4.74
N LYS A 27 -20.51 4.76 -5.64
CA LYS A 27 -20.30 3.47 -6.31
C LYS A 27 -19.13 3.59 -7.32
N GLY A 28 -17.95 4.06 -6.90
CA GLY A 28 -16.99 4.59 -7.88
C GLY A 28 -15.60 4.95 -7.40
N LEU A 29 -14.70 5.14 -8.38
CA LEU A 29 -13.37 5.72 -8.19
C LEU A 29 -13.51 7.17 -7.71
N ALA A 30 -12.80 7.49 -6.64
CA ALA A 30 -12.73 8.82 -6.05
C ALA A 30 -11.30 9.36 -6.21
N VAL A 31 -11.20 10.69 -6.23
CA VAL A 31 -9.96 11.43 -6.40
C VAL A 31 -9.85 12.54 -5.35
N TRP A 32 -8.69 12.65 -4.68
CA TRP A 32 -8.45 13.59 -3.58
C TRP A 32 -7.60 14.78 -4.04
N ASP A 33 -8.17 15.98 -4.07
CA ASP A 33 -7.50 17.19 -4.56
C ASP A 33 -6.54 17.87 -3.56
N GLY A 34 -6.28 17.26 -2.41
CA GLY A 34 -5.53 17.85 -1.31
C GLY A 34 -6.43 18.32 -0.16
N ASN A 35 -7.71 18.60 -0.43
CA ASN A 35 -8.68 19.08 0.55
C ASN A 35 -10.00 18.30 0.56
N ASN A 36 -10.42 17.74 -0.58
CA ASN A 36 -11.70 17.05 -0.72
C ASN A 36 -11.62 15.83 -1.65
N TRP A 37 -12.45 14.82 -1.36
CA TRP A 37 -12.72 13.70 -2.25
C TRP A 37 -13.80 14.11 -3.27
N SER A 38 -13.53 13.87 -4.54
CA SER A 38 -14.48 14.03 -5.64
C SER A 38 -14.53 12.77 -6.52
N THR A 39 -15.54 12.64 -7.37
CA THR A 39 -15.66 11.47 -8.26
C THR A 39 -14.77 11.60 -9.49
N LEU A 40 -14.01 10.56 -9.82
CA LEU A 40 -13.16 10.56 -11.01
C LEU A 40 -13.97 10.25 -12.28
N GLY A 41 -14.04 11.21 -13.21
CA GLY A 41 -14.55 11.01 -14.58
C GLY A 41 -16.07 10.83 -14.73
N ASN A 42 -16.86 10.97 -13.66
CA ASN A 42 -18.34 10.91 -13.63
C ASN A 42 -19.00 9.62 -14.20
N VAL A 43 -18.22 8.63 -14.62
CA VAL A 43 -18.69 7.32 -15.08
C VAL A 43 -17.89 6.22 -14.38
N PHE A 44 -18.55 5.11 -14.06
CA PHE A 44 -17.98 4.10 -13.16
C PHE A 44 -17.95 2.71 -13.78
N PRO A 45 -16.94 1.88 -13.42
CA PRO A 45 -16.97 0.45 -13.67
C PRO A 45 -18.25 -0.16 -13.11
N ASN A 46 -18.90 -1.03 -13.88
CA ASN A 46 -20.15 -1.68 -13.46
C ASN A 46 -19.96 -2.84 -12.48
N SER A 47 -18.73 -3.08 -12.03
CA SER A 47 -18.36 -4.13 -11.08
C SER A 47 -17.07 -3.73 -10.36
N THR A 48 -16.56 -4.63 -9.52
CA THR A 48 -15.43 -4.38 -8.62
C THR A 48 -14.13 -4.05 -9.37
N VAL A 49 -13.49 -2.96 -8.96
CA VAL A 49 -12.07 -2.68 -9.21
C VAL A 49 -11.26 -3.36 -8.10
N LYS A 50 -10.25 -4.14 -8.50
CA LYS A 50 -9.37 -4.90 -7.59
C LYS A 50 -7.96 -4.32 -7.49
N VAL A 51 -7.54 -3.54 -8.48
CA VAL A 51 -6.21 -2.94 -8.52
C VAL A 51 -6.25 -1.61 -9.24
N LEU A 52 -5.49 -0.65 -8.71
CA LEU A 52 -5.16 0.62 -9.33
C LEU A 52 -3.65 0.61 -9.59
N PHE A 53 -3.23 1.19 -10.71
CA PHE A 53 -1.82 1.39 -11.01
C PHE A 53 -1.66 2.72 -11.73
N ALA A 54 -0.91 3.64 -11.13
CA ALA A 54 -0.67 4.96 -11.70
C ALA A 54 0.78 5.08 -12.14
N VAL A 55 0.98 5.52 -13.38
CA VAL A 55 2.29 5.83 -13.95
C VAL A 55 2.17 7.09 -14.78
N GLU A 56 3.07 8.04 -14.52
CA GLU A 56 2.99 9.39 -15.08
C GLU A 56 1.59 10.00 -14.87
N GLN A 57 0.92 10.42 -15.94
CA GLN A 57 -0.44 10.97 -15.91
C GLN A 57 -1.52 9.93 -16.24
N THR A 58 -1.15 8.64 -16.37
CA THR A 58 -2.09 7.58 -16.70
C THR A 58 -2.42 6.74 -15.48
N LEU A 59 -3.71 6.63 -15.18
CA LEU A 59 -4.24 5.67 -14.22
C LEU A 59 -4.79 4.45 -14.96
N TYR A 60 -4.27 3.27 -14.64
CA TYR A 60 -4.84 2.00 -15.03
C TYR A 60 -5.67 1.42 -13.90
N ILE A 61 -6.79 0.80 -14.27
CA ILE A 61 -7.63 0.05 -13.34
C ILE A 61 -7.78 -1.38 -13.82
N GLY A 62 -7.75 -2.32 -12.89
CA GLY A 62 -7.97 -3.74 -13.12
C GLY A 62 -9.10 -4.27 -12.24
N GLY A 63 -9.96 -5.14 -12.77
CA GLY A 63 -11.08 -5.67 -11.99
C GLY A 63 -12.00 -6.62 -12.74
N ALA A 64 -13.16 -6.91 -12.15
CA ALA A 64 -14.17 -7.83 -12.68
C ALA A 64 -15.29 -7.12 -13.48
N PHE A 65 -15.02 -5.91 -13.98
CA PHE A 65 -15.97 -5.10 -14.75
C PHE A 65 -15.93 -5.41 -16.24
N ASN A 66 -17.02 -5.10 -16.95
CA ASN A 66 -17.12 -5.24 -18.40
C ASN A 66 -17.51 -3.95 -19.14
N LYS A 67 -17.82 -2.88 -18.39
CA LYS A 67 -18.03 -1.52 -18.92
C LYS A 67 -17.70 -0.46 -17.88
N ILE A 68 -17.37 0.74 -18.35
CA ILE A 68 -17.25 1.98 -17.56
C ILE A 68 -18.28 2.97 -18.10
N GLY A 69 -19.32 3.26 -17.31
CA GLY A 69 -20.54 3.88 -17.83
C GLY A 69 -21.13 3.02 -18.95
N GLU A 70 -21.21 3.59 -20.15
CA GLU A 70 -21.68 2.89 -21.36
C GLU A 70 -20.53 2.43 -22.27
N MET A 71 -19.27 2.77 -21.96
CA MET A 71 -18.11 2.34 -22.73
C MET A 71 -17.77 0.87 -22.42
N PRO A 72 -17.76 -0.05 -23.41
CA PRO A 72 -17.30 -1.42 -23.20
C PRO A 72 -15.81 -1.44 -22.84
N ALA A 73 -15.48 -1.99 -21.68
CA ALA A 73 -14.11 -2.13 -21.19
C ALA A 73 -14.04 -3.38 -20.30
N LYS A 74 -13.39 -4.43 -20.79
CA LYS A 74 -13.34 -5.72 -20.08
C LYS A 74 -12.10 -5.82 -19.21
N SER A 75 -12.32 -5.82 -17.91
CA SER A 75 -11.36 -6.04 -16.84
C SER A 75 -10.18 -5.07 -16.73
N VAL A 76 -9.87 -4.28 -17.76
CA VAL A 76 -8.82 -3.26 -17.75
C VAL A 76 -9.30 -2.02 -18.49
N ALA A 77 -9.00 -0.85 -17.93
CA ALA A 77 -9.19 0.45 -18.60
C ALA A 77 -8.10 1.43 -18.15
N LYS A 78 -7.93 2.51 -18.90
CA LYS A 78 -7.05 3.62 -18.53
C LYS A 78 -7.81 4.95 -18.47
N TRP A 79 -7.36 5.83 -17.60
CA TRP A 79 -7.74 7.23 -17.51
C TRP A 79 -6.50 8.08 -17.79
N ASP A 80 -6.62 9.03 -18.71
CA ASP A 80 -5.52 9.90 -19.18
C ASP A 80 -5.53 11.30 -18.55
N GLY A 81 -6.35 11.51 -17.52
CA GLY A 81 -6.59 12.83 -16.94
C GLY A 81 -7.88 13.49 -17.42
N GLN A 82 -8.43 13.07 -18.57
CA GLN A 82 -9.61 13.67 -19.18
C GLN A 82 -10.71 12.66 -19.50
N ALA A 83 -10.35 11.46 -19.95
CA ALA A 83 -11.30 10.46 -20.41
C ALA A 83 -10.86 9.03 -20.09
N TRP A 84 -11.87 8.17 -19.91
CA TRP A 84 -11.65 6.72 -19.85
C TRP A 84 -11.49 6.16 -21.26
N SER A 85 -10.56 5.22 -21.41
CA SER A 85 -10.35 4.44 -22.63
C SER A 85 -10.21 2.96 -22.31
N ALA A 86 -10.83 2.11 -23.12
CA ALA A 86 -10.61 0.66 -23.10
C ALA A 86 -9.24 0.30 -23.71
N LEU A 87 -8.65 -0.82 -23.26
CA LEU A 87 -7.43 -1.37 -23.86
C LEU A 87 -7.80 -2.53 -24.80
N GLY A 88 -8.03 -2.19 -26.06
CA GLY A 88 -8.47 -3.14 -27.08
C GLY A 88 -9.79 -3.83 -26.69
N ASN A 89 -9.87 -5.15 -26.89
CA ASN A 89 -11.04 -5.94 -26.47
C ASN A 89 -11.06 -6.28 -24.96
N GLY A 90 -10.06 -5.83 -24.21
CA GLY A 90 -9.85 -6.18 -22.80
C GLY A 90 -9.47 -7.64 -22.58
N LEU A 91 -9.60 -8.10 -21.34
CA LEU A 91 -9.23 -9.43 -20.88
C LEU A 91 -10.47 -10.26 -20.49
N PRO A 92 -10.35 -11.60 -20.35
CA PRO A 92 -11.43 -12.45 -19.85
C PRO A 92 -11.99 -11.94 -18.51
N LEU A 93 -13.31 -12.09 -18.30
CA LEU A 93 -14.06 -11.55 -17.14
C LEU A 93 -13.83 -12.32 -15.82
N VAL A 94 -12.62 -12.81 -15.62
CA VAL A 94 -12.18 -13.53 -14.42
C VAL A 94 -11.55 -12.57 -13.38
N GLY A 95 -11.32 -11.32 -13.79
CA GLY A 95 -10.86 -10.23 -12.93
C GLY A 95 -9.34 -10.07 -12.96
N VAL A 96 -8.89 -8.84 -13.20
CA VAL A 96 -7.48 -8.46 -13.07
C VAL A 96 -7.23 -8.05 -11.62
N GLY A 97 -6.35 -8.77 -10.94
CA GLY A 97 -5.96 -8.54 -9.55
C GLY A 97 -4.60 -7.84 -9.39
N ALA A 98 -3.77 -7.86 -10.43
CA ALA A 98 -2.45 -7.23 -10.41
C ALA A 98 -2.20 -6.47 -11.70
N LEU A 99 -1.53 -5.32 -11.59
CA LEU A 99 -1.03 -4.53 -12.72
C LEU A 99 0.42 -4.15 -12.43
N GLN A 100 1.26 -4.18 -13.46
CA GLN A 100 2.64 -3.70 -13.40
C GLN A 100 3.03 -3.11 -14.74
N VAL A 101 3.84 -2.05 -14.75
CA VAL A 101 4.46 -1.53 -15.97
C VAL A 101 5.95 -1.82 -15.94
N TRP A 102 6.47 -2.34 -17.04
CA TRP A 102 7.89 -2.64 -17.19
C TRP A 102 8.34 -2.30 -18.60
N ASP A 103 9.50 -1.65 -18.69
CA ASP A 103 10.25 -1.50 -19.94
C ASP A 103 11.38 -2.53 -19.95
N ASP A 104 11.24 -3.54 -20.80
CA ASP A 104 12.24 -4.58 -21.04
C ASP A 104 13.26 -4.21 -22.14
N GLY A 105 13.31 -2.92 -22.50
CA GLY A 105 14.07 -2.39 -23.63
C GLY A 105 13.28 -2.33 -24.93
N SER A 106 12.02 -2.80 -24.95
CA SER A 106 11.11 -2.65 -26.09
C SER A 106 10.07 -1.53 -25.92
N GLY A 107 10.21 -0.73 -24.85
CA GLY A 107 9.29 0.33 -24.46
C GLY A 107 8.38 -0.10 -23.30
N SER A 108 7.66 0.86 -22.72
CA SER A 108 6.77 0.60 -21.57
C SER A 108 5.63 -0.36 -21.92
N ILE A 109 5.64 -1.54 -21.29
CA ILE A 109 4.62 -2.58 -21.43
C ILE A 109 3.77 -2.64 -20.16
N LEU A 110 2.45 -2.67 -20.32
CA LEU A 110 1.52 -2.96 -19.22
C LEU A 110 1.28 -4.46 -19.11
N PHE A 111 1.55 -5.02 -17.93
CA PHE A 111 1.26 -6.38 -17.53
C PHE A 111 0.01 -6.41 -16.65
N ALA A 112 -0.86 -7.39 -16.89
CA ALA A 112 -2.08 -7.60 -16.12
C ALA A 112 -2.17 -9.06 -15.66
N GLY A 113 -2.22 -9.27 -14.36
CA GLY A 113 -2.42 -10.56 -13.70
C GLY A 113 -3.90 -10.81 -13.41
N GLY A 114 -4.40 -11.96 -13.87
CA GLY A 114 -5.75 -12.47 -13.62
C GLY A 114 -5.71 -14.00 -13.52
N THR A 115 -6.36 -14.73 -14.43
CA THR A 115 -6.16 -16.20 -14.57
C THR A 115 -4.84 -16.58 -15.23
N ASN A 116 -4.12 -15.59 -15.74
CA ASN A 116 -2.75 -15.69 -16.18
C ASN A 116 -2.20 -14.25 -16.29
N ILE A 117 -0.99 -14.08 -16.82
CA ILE A 117 -0.41 -12.77 -17.08
C ILE A 117 -0.53 -12.45 -18.56
N TYR A 118 -1.03 -11.26 -18.85
CA TYR A 118 -1.15 -10.73 -20.21
C TYR A 118 -0.36 -9.44 -20.31
N LYS A 119 0.27 -9.22 -21.47
CA LYS A 119 0.93 -7.96 -21.80
C LYS A 119 0.19 -7.19 -22.87
N TRP A 120 0.11 -5.88 -22.70
CA TRP A 120 -0.43 -4.93 -23.67
C TRP A 120 0.71 -4.22 -24.40
N ASN A 121 0.77 -4.37 -25.71
CA ASN A 121 1.80 -3.77 -26.57
C ASN A 121 1.38 -2.43 -27.21
N GLY A 122 0.29 -1.82 -26.74
CA GLY A 122 -0.30 -0.64 -27.36
C GLY A 122 -1.46 -0.92 -28.33
N ALA A 123 -1.63 -2.17 -28.78
CA ALA A 123 -2.67 -2.55 -29.74
C ALA A 123 -3.43 -3.84 -29.37
N THR A 124 -2.73 -4.86 -28.88
CA THR A 124 -3.31 -6.16 -28.55
C THR A 124 -2.78 -6.72 -27.23
N TRP A 125 -3.62 -7.51 -26.57
CA TRP A 125 -3.23 -8.33 -25.44
C TRP A 125 -2.63 -9.65 -25.92
N SER A 126 -1.51 -10.04 -25.34
CA SER A 126 -0.89 -11.35 -25.58
C SER A 126 -0.51 -12.01 -24.26
N LEU A 127 -0.56 -13.34 -24.22
CA LEU A 127 -0.25 -14.12 -23.03
C LEU A 127 1.27 -14.12 -22.76
N VAL A 128 1.66 -13.94 -21.50
CA VAL A 128 3.06 -13.99 -21.04
C VAL A 128 3.29 -15.34 -20.38
N GLY A 129 3.62 -16.35 -21.19
CA GLY A 129 3.75 -17.73 -20.73
C GLY A 129 2.43 -18.39 -20.32
N ALA A 130 2.35 -19.71 -20.46
CA ALA A 130 1.18 -20.48 -20.03
C ALA A 130 1.41 -21.13 -18.66
N GLY A 131 0.32 -21.48 -17.97
CA GLY A 131 0.39 -22.46 -16.87
C GLY A 131 0.55 -21.92 -15.45
N LEU A 132 0.56 -20.59 -15.24
CA LEU A 132 0.44 -20.05 -13.87
C LEU A 132 -0.97 -20.32 -13.33
N GLY A 133 -2.00 -19.64 -13.86
CA GLY A 133 -3.31 -19.60 -13.21
C GLY A 133 -3.50 -18.28 -12.48
N THR A 134 -4.19 -18.29 -11.34
CA THR A 134 -4.57 -17.06 -10.62
C THR A 134 -3.36 -16.28 -10.11
N VAL A 135 -3.13 -15.09 -10.66
CA VAL A 135 -2.12 -14.12 -10.24
C VAL A 135 -2.79 -12.98 -9.49
N LEU A 136 -2.28 -12.70 -8.29
CA LEU A 136 -2.81 -11.69 -7.36
C LEU A 136 -1.85 -10.52 -7.18
N ALA A 137 -0.56 -10.71 -7.41
CA ALA A 137 0.44 -9.66 -7.30
C ALA A 137 1.52 -9.79 -8.38
N LEU A 138 2.06 -8.65 -8.79
CA LEU A 138 3.15 -8.52 -9.76
C LEU A 138 4.13 -7.48 -9.22
N GLU A 139 5.42 -7.77 -9.27
CA GLU A 139 6.47 -6.82 -8.85
C GLU A 139 7.71 -6.99 -9.72
N LEU A 140 8.47 -5.90 -9.91
CA LEU A 140 9.77 -5.95 -10.56
C LEU A 140 10.86 -6.07 -9.51
N PHE A 141 11.76 -7.03 -9.68
CA PHE A 141 12.88 -7.20 -8.78
C PHE A 141 14.13 -7.65 -9.54
N ASP A 142 15.29 -7.18 -9.10
CA ASP A 142 16.59 -7.63 -9.58
C ASP A 142 17.23 -8.50 -8.49
N ASP A 143 17.29 -9.80 -8.76
CA ASP A 143 17.91 -10.79 -7.87
C ASP A 143 19.44 -10.93 -8.09
N GLY A 144 20.04 -10.01 -8.84
CA GLY A 144 21.43 -10.06 -9.27
C GLY A 144 21.62 -10.67 -10.66
N SER A 145 20.54 -11.14 -11.30
CA SER A 145 20.55 -11.61 -12.70
C SER A 145 19.88 -10.64 -13.67
N GLY A 146 19.61 -9.41 -13.22
CA GLY A 146 18.86 -8.39 -13.94
C GLY A 146 17.40 -8.34 -13.50
N THR A 147 16.80 -7.16 -13.66
CA THR A 147 15.39 -6.93 -13.35
C THR A 147 14.49 -7.88 -14.13
N ALA A 148 13.60 -8.56 -13.40
CA ALA A 148 12.60 -9.45 -13.97
C ALA A 148 11.24 -9.23 -13.32
N LEU A 149 10.20 -9.72 -14.00
CA LEU A 149 8.84 -9.74 -13.47
C LEU A 149 8.64 -10.95 -12.56
N TYR A 150 8.21 -10.68 -11.34
CA TYR A 150 7.81 -11.68 -10.35
C TYR A 150 6.29 -11.68 -10.22
N ALA A 151 5.73 -12.86 -10.03
CA ALA A 151 4.30 -13.07 -9.86
C ALA A 151 4.03 -13.81 -8.57
N GLY A 152 3.05 -13.32 -7.80
CA GLY A 152 2.47 -14.00 -6.66
C GLY A 152 1.00 -14.34 -6.92
N GLY A 153 0.54 -15.46 -6.38
CA GLY A 153 -0.88 -15.81 -6.48
C GLY A 153 -1.23 -17.18 -5.93
N GLY A 154 -2.31 -17.76 -6.43
CA GLY A 154 -2.85 -19.07 -6.04
C GLY A 154 -2.43 -20.24 -6.95
N PHE A 155 -1.42 -20.03 -7.80
CA PHE A 155 -0.93 -21.03 -8.76
C PHE A 155 0.08 -22.03 -8.15
N PRO A 156 0.34 -23.22 -8.73
CA PRO A 156 1.33 -24.16 -8.21
C PRO A 156 2.69 -23.52 -7.91
N GLY A 157 3.15 -23.62 -6.66
CA GLY A 157 4.39 -22.98 -6.20
C GLY A 157 4.29 -21.51 -5.82
N ARG A 158 3.17 -20.82 -6.11
CA ARG A 158 2.69 -19.52 -5.56
C ARG A 158 3.53 -18.28 -5.82
N ILE A 159 4.82 -18.43 -6.12
CA ILE A 159 5.77 -17.38 -6.45
C ILE A 159 6.63 -17.83 -7.64
N ALA A 160 6.65 -17.03 -8.70
CA ALA A 160 7.36 -17.36 -9.92
C ALA A 160 8.05 -16.11 -10.51
N ARG A 161 9.16 -16.34 -11.20
CA ARG A 161 9.96 -15.34 -11.91
C ARG A 161 9.90 -15.59 -13.41
N TRP A 162 9.74 -14.53 -14.20
CA TRP A 162 9.82 -14.59 -15.66
C TRP A 162 11.26 -14.44 -16.13
N ASN A 163 11.73 -15.38 -16.97
CA ASN A 163 13.09 -15.33 -17.53
C ASN A 163 13.16 -14.84 -18.99
N GLY A 164 12.05 -14.31 -19.53
CA GLY A 164 11.92 -13.96 -20.95
C GLY A 164 11.24 -15.01 -21.82
N ALA A 165 11.17 -16.27 -21.37
CA ALA A 165 10.58 -17.38 -22.12
C ALA A 165 9.61 -18.24 -21.30
N THR A 166 9.94 -18.52 -20.04
CA THR A 166 9.16 -19.37 -19.13
C THR A 166 9.11 -18.79 -17.73
N TRP A 167 8.08 -19.19 -16.98
CA TRP A 167 7.97 -18.95 -15.55
C TRP A 167 8.70 -20.04 -14.78
N SER A 168 9.59 -19.66 -13.87
CA SER A 168 10.29 -20.56 -12.96
C SER A 168 9.94 -20.25 -11.51
N LEU A 169 9.79 -21.28 -10.66
CA LEU A 169 9.57 -21.08 -9.23
C LEU A 169 10.75 -20.37 -8.57
N VAL A 170 10.47 -19.49 -7.62
CA VAL A 170 11.50 -18.77 -6.87
C VAL A 170 11.88 -19.56 -5.63
N GLY A 171 13.16 -19.92 -5.49
CA GLY A 171 13.69 -20.61 -4.30
C GLY A 171 12.94 -21.89 -3.92
N GLY A 172 12.46 -22.66 -4.90
CA GLY A 172 11.67 -23.88 -4.68
C GLY A 172 10.15 -23.68 -4.56
N GLY A 173 9.68 -22.43 -4.47
CA GLY A 173 8.25 -22.10 -4.36
C GLY A 173 7.63 -22.50 -3.01
N MET A 174 6.31 -22.56 -2.97
CA MET A 174 5.54 -22.96 -1.78
C MET A 174 4.88 -24.33 -1.96
N ASN A 175 4.64 -25.00 -0.84
CA ASN A 175 3.71 -26.13 -0.77
C ASN A 175 2.29 -25.70 -1.21
N PRO A 176 1.45 -26.62 -1.67
CA PRO A 176 0.22 -26.28 -2.38
C PRO A 176 -0.91 -25.68 -1.53
N SER A 177 -0.70 -25.39 -0.24
CA SER A 177 -1.63 -24.62 0.59
C SER A 177 -1.24 -23.14 0.61
N GLY A 178 -2.24 -22.27 0.78
CA GLY A 178 -2.01 -20.82 0.86
C GLY A 178 -1.95 -20.09 -0.49
N PHE A 179 -1.58 -18.80 -0.43
CA PHE A 179 -1.39 -17.92 -1.58
C PHE A 179 -0.51 -16.71 -1.24
N VAL A 180 0.15 -16.15 -2.26
CA VAL A 180 0.82 -14.85 -2.17
C VAL A 180 -0.14 -13.78 -2.70
N ARG A 181 -0.43 -12.78 -1.87
CA ARG A 181 -1.37 -11.69 -2.17
C ARG A 181 -0.69 -10.38 -2.54
N THR A 182 0.54 -10.19 -2.07
CA THR A 182 1.31 -8.96 -2.22
C THR A 182 2.79 -9.27 -2.37
N LEU A 183 3.46 -8.49 -3.20
CA LEU A 183 4.91 -8.47 -3.42
C LEU A 183 5.33 -7.02 -3.24
N GLU A 184 6.44 -6.78 -2.54
CA GLU A 184 6.99 -5.44 -2.35
C GLU A 184 8.52 -5.54 -2.29
N VAL A 185 9.22 -4.64 -2.99
CA VAL A 185 10.69 -4.55 -2.88
C VAL A 185 11.05 -3.56 -1.79
N PHE A 186 11.90 -3.99 -0.86
CA PHE A 186 12.37 -3.15 0.24
C PHE A 186 13.85 -3.40 0.52
N ASP A 187 14.57 -2.35 0.90
CA ASP A 187 15.94 -2.42 1.39
C ASP A 187 15.91 -2.15 2.90
N ASP A 188 16.15 -3.20 3.69
CA ASP A 188 16.21 -3.14 5.15
C ASP A 188 17.61 -2.75 5.68
N GLY A 189 18.47 -2.22 4.80
CA GLY A 189 19.87 -1.91 5.07
C GLY A 189 20.83 -3.06 4.73
N THR A 190 20.32 -4.22 4.31
CA THR A 190 21.14 -5.33 3.81
C THR A 190 21.14 -5.47 2.29
N GLY A 191 20.56 -4.49 1.59
CA GLY A 191 20.37 -4.46 0.15
C GLY A 191 18.91 -4.77 -0.24
N PRO A 192 18.50 -4.40 -1.47
CA PRO A 192 17.15 -4.64 -1.96
C PRO A 192 16.79 -6.12 -1.93
N ALA A 193 15.62 -6.43 -1.39
CA ALA A 193 15.06 -7.77 -1.38
C ALA A 193 13.58 -7.75 -1.73
N LEU A 194 13.08 -8.87 -2.22
CA LEU A 194 11.67 -9.07 -2.49
C LEU A 194 10.98 -9.62 -1.24
N TYR A 195 10.01 -8.89 -0.72
CA TYR A 195 9.15 -9.32 0.37
C TYR A 195 7.84 -9.82 -0.22
N ILE A 196 7.32 -10.91 0.34
CA ILE A 196 6.03 -11.48 -0.05
C ILE A 196 5.11 -11.52 1.15
N GLY A 197 3.82 -11.25 0.92
CA GLY A 197 2.78 -11.32 1.92
C GLY A 197 1.59 -12.16 1.44
N GLY A 198 0.91 -12.84 2.35
CA GLY A 198 -0.30 -13.61 2.04
C GLY A 198 -0.70 -14.54 3.19
N ALA A 199 -1.35 -15.65 2.83
CA ALA A 199 -1.66 -16.74 3.75
C ALA A 199 -0.76 -17.94 3.41
N PHE A 200 0.27 -18.18 4.21
CA PHE A 200 1.18 -19.32 4.07
C PHE A 200 1.98 -19.52 5.37
N ALA A 201 2.42 -20.75 5.63
CA ALA A 201 3.25 -21.09 6.80
C ALA A 201 4.75 -21.27 6.47
N ALA A 202 5.08 -21.49 5.20
CA ALA A 202 6.45 -21.73 4.76
C ALA A 202 6.64 -21.45 3.27
N VAL A 203 7.86 -21.10 2.88
CA VAL A 203 8.29 -20.90 1.50
C VAL A 203 9.69 -21.46 1.29
N GLY A 204 9.92 -22.20 0.20
CA GLY A 204 11.23 -22.79 -0.10
C GLY A 204 11.76 -23.74 0.97
N GLY A 205 10.88 -24.34 1.78
CA GLY A 205 11.25 -25.15 2.95
C GLY A 205 11.62 -24.35 4.20
N VAL A 206 11.55 -23.01 4.15
CA VAL A 206 11.80 -22.11 5.27
C VAL A 206 10.47 -21.81 5.98
N PRO A 207 10.32 -22.11 7.28
CA PRO A 207 9.17 -21.67 8.07
C PRO A 207 9.13 -20.14 8.13
N ALA A 208 8.07 -19.56 7.58
CA ALA A 208 7.85 -18.12 7.51
C ALA A 208 6.34 -17.90 7.39
N THR A 209 5.73 -17.38 8.45
CA THR A 209 4.27 -17.23 8.55
C THR A 209 3.87 -15.89 7.94
N CYS A 210 3.10 -15.94 6.86
CA CYS A 210 2.45 -14.83 6.17
C CYS A 210 3.37 -13.75 5.57
N VAL A 211 4.63 -13.62 6.00
CA VAL A 211 5.65 -12.75 5.41
C VAL A 211 6.98 -13.47 5.27
N ALA A 212 7.61 -13.37 4.11
CA ALA A 212 8.95 -13.88 3.86
C ALA A 212 9.76 -12.93 2.97
N ARG A 213 11.08 -13.01 3.06
CA ARG A 213 12.05 -12.21 2.31
C ARG A 213 12.89 -13.08 1.39
N TRP A 214 13.05 -12.67 0.14
CA TRP A 214 13.94 -13.25 -0.85
C TRP A 214 15.06 -12.28 -1.19
N ASN A 215 16.29 -12.66 -0.85
CA ASN A 215 17.48 -11.82 -1.09
C ASN A 215 18.15 -12.07 -2.46
N GLY A 216 17.45 -12.74 -3.37
CA GLY A 216 18.00 -13.19 -4.66
C GLY A 216 18.55 -14.61 -4.66
N ASN A 217 18.86 -15.19 -3.50
CA ASN A 217 19.44 -16.53 -3.38
C ASN A 217 18.70 -17.46 -2.41
N ALA A 218 18.18 -16.92 -1.31
CA ALA A 218 17.55 -17.70 -0.25
C ALA A 218 16.34 -16.96 0.35
N TRP A 219 15.38 -17.76 0.81
CA TRP A 219 14.25 -17.29 1.62
C TRP A 219 14.67 -17.14 3.08
N SER A 220 14.13 -16.13 3.76
CA SER A 220 14.20 -15.98 5.22
C SER A 220 12.87 -15.51 5.79
N ALA A 221 12.59 -15.86 7.04
CA ALA A 221 11.48 -15.29 7.79
C ALA A 221 11.72 -13.80 8.08
N VAL A 222 10.64 -13.04 8.25
CA VAL A 222 10.67 -11.60 8.57
C VAL A 222 9.87 -11.38 9.84
N GLY A 223 10.46 -11.73 10.98
CA GLY A 223 9.79 -11.71 12.28
C GLY A 223 8.52 -12.57 12.34
N ASP A 224 7.76 -12.40 13.42
CA ASP A 224 6.45 -13.03 13.60
C ASP A 224 5.37 -11.95 13.76
N LEU A 225 4.33 -12.04 12.95
CA LEU A 225 3.13 -11.20 13.07
C LEU A 225 2.12 -11.79 14.07
N HIS A 226 2.38 -12.99 14.59
CA HIS A 226 1.49 -13.79 15.44
C HIS A 226 0.16 -14.14 14.76
N LEU A 227 0.20 -14.36 13.44
CA LEU A 227 -0.96 -14.72 12.63
C LEU A 227 -1.15 -16.24 12.55
N ASP A 228 -2.41 -16.68 12.50
CA ASP A 228 -2.75 -18.05 12.10
C ASP A 228 -2.82 -18.15 10.56
N PRO A 229 -1.88 -18.83 9.89
CA PRO A 229 -1.83 -18.86 8.42
C PRO A 229 -3.00 -19.62 7.76
N ASP A 230 -3.81 -20.34 8.52
CA ASP A 230 -5.00 -21.02 8.01
C ASP A 230 -6.27 -20.14 8.08
N LEU A 231 -6.23 -19.06 8.86
CA LEU A 231 -7.38 -18.17 9.11
C LEU A 231 -7.12 -16.70 8.78
N GLU A 232 -5.86 -16.30 8.74
CA GLU A 232 -5.42 -14.90 8.72
C GLU A 232 -4.40 -14.68 7.61
N GLU A 233 -4.42 -13.48 7.03
CA GLU A 233 -3.63 -13.17 5.85
C GLU A 233 -3.09 -11.75 5.87
N VAL A 234 -1.89 -11.57 5.30
CA VAL A 234 -1.39 -10.26 4.90
C VAL A 234 -2.01 -9.88 3.56
N ASN A 235 -2.75 -8.77 3.55
CA ASN A 235 -3.40 -8.24 2.36
C ASN A 235 -2.46 -7.42 1.49
N GLU A 236 -1.70 -6.53 2.12
CA GLU A 236 -0.79 -5.61 1.44
C GLU A 236 0.46 -5.42 2.28
N LEU A 237 1.61 -5.60 1.63
CA LEU A 237 2.90 -5.08 2.05
C LEU A 237 3.14 -3.79 1.28
N LYS A 238 3.70 -2.79 1.96
CA LYS A 238 3.94 -1.49 1.35
C LYS A 238 5.13 -0.82 1.99
N VAL A 239 6.06 -0.34 1.18
CA VAL A 239 7.10 0.59 1.66
C VAL A 239 6.51 1.99 1.71
N LEU A 240 6.55 2.57 2.90
CA LEU A 240 6.14 3.95 3.13
C LEU A 240 7.27 4.66 3.86
N ASP A 241 7.54 5.88 3.43
CA ASP A 241 8.27 6.85 4.24
C ASP A 241 7.22 7.71 4.95
N LEU A 242 7.33 7.89 6.26
CA LEU A 242 6.41 8.73 7.04
C LEU A 242 7.12 9.90 7.74
N GLY A 243 8.40 10.15 7.39
CA GLY A 243 9.24 11.19 8.01
C GLY A 243 10.55 10.63 8.58
N ASP A 244 10.54 9.37 9.03
CA ASP A 244 11.71 8.71 9.64
C ASP A 244 12.51 7.86 8.62
N GLY A 245 12.26 8.06 7.33
CA GLY A 245 12.77 7.22 6.26
C GLY A 245 11.83 6.05 5.89
N PRO A 246 12.18 5.32 4.82
CA PRO A 246 11.35 4.24 4.29
C PRO A 246 11.31 3.06 5.25
N ALA A 247 10.11 2.58 5.57
CA ALA A 247 9.86 1.38 6.35
C ALA A 247 8.83 0.49 5.65
N LEU A 248 8.88 -0.80 5.97
CA LEU A 248 7.91 -1.77 5.46
C LEU A 248 6.71 -1.87 6.41
N TYR A 249 5.52 -1.77 5.84
CA TYR A 249 4.25 -1.90 6.55
C TYR A 249 3.49 -3.12 6.04
N ALA A 250 2.79 -3.80 6.96
CA ALA A 250 1.89 -4.90 6.65
C ALA A 250 0.48 -4.57 7.11
N THR A 251 -0.49 -4.80 6.23
CA THR A 251 -1.92 -4.78 6.58
C THR A 251 -2.57 -6.11 6.29
N GLY A 252 -3.64 -6.43 7.00
CA GLY A 252 -4.32 -7.70 6.82
C GLY A 252 -5.57 -7.85 7.67
N LEU A 253 -6.09 -9.07 7.67
CA LEU A 253 -7.28 -9.47 8.42
C LEU A 253 -6.89 -10.53 9.45
N THR A 254 -7.40 -10.35 10.66
CA THR A 254 -7.46 -11.37 11.70
C THR A 254 -8.90 -11.85 11.83
N GLY A 255 -9.13 -12.96 12.55
CA GLY A 255 -10.49 -13.41 12.86
C GLY A 255 -11.33 -12.36 13.63
N ASN A 256 -10.68 -11.35 14.24
CA ASN A 256 -11.29 -10.36 15.12
C ASN A 256 -11.19 -8.90 14.62
N GLY A 257 -10.53 -8.64 13.48
CA GLY A 257 -10.33 -7.28 12.99
C GLY A 257 -9.30 -7.20 11.86
N GLY A 258 -8.68 -6.03 11.68
CA GLY A 258 -7.53 -5.85 10.81
C GLY A 258 -6.38 -5.22 11.56
N PHE A 259 -5.17 -5.38 11.01
CA PHE A 259 -3.94 -4.86 11.61
C PHE A 259 -3.18 -3.94 10.65
N LEU A 260 -2.38 -3.04 11.23
CA LEU A 260 -1.34 -2.29 10.54
C LEU A 260 -0.08 -2.39 11.40
N MET A 261 0.91 -3.07 10.87
CA MET A 261 2.16 -3.34 11.56
C MET A 261 3.31 -2.66 10.82
N LYS A 262 4.25 -2.06 11.56
CA LYS A 262 5.50 -1.51 11.03
C LYS A 262 6.65 -2.48 11.31
N TRP A 263 7.49 -2.73 10.32
CA TRP A 263 8.73 -3.48 10.49
C TRP A 263 9.86 -2.53 10.91
N ASP A 264 10.54 -2.81 12.02
CA ASP A 264 11.66 -2.00 12.52
C ASP A 264 13.05 -2.57 12.18
N GLY A 265 13.10 -3.61 11.35
CA GLY A 265 14.32 -4.37 11.05
C GLY A 265 14.54 -5.59 11.94
N LYS A 266 13.77 -5.75 13.03
CA LYS A 266 13.90 -6.86 13.98
C LYS A 266 12.57 -7.51 14.32
N GLN A 267 11.52 -6.72 14.49
CA GLN A 267 10.19 -7.18 14.90
C GLN A 267 9.09 -6.32 14.26
N TRP A 268 7.89 -6.87 14.25
CA TRP A 268 6.70 -6.13 13.87
C TRP A 268 6.08 -5.46 15.09
N THR A 269 5.84 -4.16 15.00
CA THR A 269 5.16 -3.40 16.04
C THR A 269 3.83 -2.88 15.52
N SER A 270 2.81 -2.91 16.37
CA SER A 270 1.51 -2.33 16.05
C SER A 270 1.67 -0.83 15.84
N TYR A 271 1.30 -0.37 14.65
CA TYR A 271 1.41 1.03 14.29
C TYR A 271 0.15 1.81 14.66
N LEU A 272 -1.01 1.16 14.56
CA LEU A 272 -2.30 1.68 15.02
C LEU A 272 -3.06 0.56 15.75
N PRO A 273 -3.87 0.89 16.77
CA PRO A 273 -4.74 -0.10 17.41
C PRO A 273 -5.70 -0.75 16.39
N GLU A 274 -6.26 -1.91 16.71
CA GLU A 274 -7.15 -2.65 15.81
C GLU A 274 -8.40 -1.83 15.43
N ILE A 275 -8.36 -1.21 14.24
CA ILE A 275 -9.39 -0.27 13.76
C ILE A 275 -10.39 -0.92 12.78
N GLY A 276 -10.49 -2.24 12.77
CA GLY A 276 -11.31 -3.00 11.82
C GLY A 276 -10.55 -3.44 10.57
N ASN A 277 -11.25 -4.04 9.62
CA ASN A 277 -10.65 -4.77 8.49
C ASN A 277 -9.89 -3.83 7.55
N MET A 278 -8.57 -4.02 7.43
CA MET A 278 -7.71 -3.23 6.55
C MET A 278 -7.30 -4.03 5.31
N TYR A 279 -7.45 -3.41 4.14
CA TYR A 279 -7.13 -4.02 2.85
C TYR A 279 -5.99 -3.30 2.13
N THR A 280 -5.78 -2.02 2.43
CA THR A 280 -4.76 -1.22 1.76
C THR A 280 -4.29 -0.05 2.60
N VAL A 281 -3.05 0.38 2.37
CA VAL A 281 -2.42 1.54 3.01
C VAL A 281 -1.63 2.36 2.00
N GLU A 282 -1.68 3.69 2.14
CA GLU A 282 -0.89 4.63 1.34
C GLU A 282 -0.55 5.87 2.16
N ALA A 283 0.56 6.54 1.85
CA ALA A 283 0.97 7.78 2.51
C ALA A 283 1.18 8.92 1.51
N PHE A 284 0.72 10.12 1.86
CA PHE A 284 0.99 11.31 1.06
C PHE A 284 0.89 12.61 1.86
N ASP A 285 1.47 13.65 1.30
CA ASP A 285 1.51 14.99 1.89
C ASP A 285 0.19 15.72 1.64
N THR A 286 -0.38 16.25 2.71
CA THR A 286 -1.51 17.19 2.67
C THR A 286 -1.00 18.59 3.02
N PRO A 287 -1.78 19.66 2.82
CA PRO A 287 -1.42 20.98 3.36
C PRO A 287 -1.15 20.98 4.87
N ALA A 288 -1.72 20.01 5.59
CA ALA A 288 -1.57 19.77 7.01
C ALA A 288 -0.53 18.67 7.33
N GLY A 289 0.48 18.51 6.47
CA GLY A 289 1.55 17.53 6.64
C GLY A 289 1.24 16.13 6.09
N ARG A 290 2.20 15.22 6.26
CA ARG A 290 2.13 13.85 5.73
C ARG A 290 1.13 13.01 6.51
N ARG A 291 0.17 12.41 5.81
CA ARG A 291 -0.90 11.60 6.42
C ARG A 291 -0.90 10.18 5.87
N LEU A 292 -1.19 9.24 6.75
CA LEU A 292 -1.44 7.84 6.43
C LEU A 292 -2.91 7.66 6.07
N HIS A 293 -3.16 6.91 5.01
CA HIS A 293 -4.49 6.65 4.48
C HIS A 293 -4.74 5.15 4.44
N LEU A 294 -5.84 4.75 5.06
CA LEU A 294 -6.19 3.34 5.20
C LEU A 294 -7.49 3.07 4.47
N GLY A 295 -7.50 2.04 3.63
CA GLY A 295 -8.70 1.59 2.96
C GLY A 295 -9.21 0.29 3.56
N GLY A 296 -10.44 0.30 4.09
CA GLY A 296 -11.11 -0.91 4.50
C GLY A 296 -12.41 -0.68 5.26
N ALA A 297 -12.90 -1.72 5.96
CA ALA A 297 -14.08 -1.61 6.81
C ALA A 297 -13.62 -1.19 8.21
N ILE A 298 -13.44 0.12 8.38
CA ILE A 298 -12.82 0.73 9.55
C ILE A 298 -13.92 1.14 10.54
N ALA A 299 -13.85 0.62 11.76
CA ALA A 299 -14.77 0.98 12.84
C ALA A 299 -14.17 2.17 13.61
N ILE A 300 -14.56 3.39 13.28
CA ILE A 300 -14.19 4.58 14.07
C ILE A 300 -15.14 4.66 15.28
N GLY A 301 -14.55 4.68 16.48
CA GLY A 301 -15.22 4.39 17.75
C GLY A 301 -16.29 5.39 18.22
N GLN A 302 -17.47 5.39 17.60
CA GLN A 302 -18.69 5.84 18.27
C GLN A 302 -19.99 5.09 17.91
N TYR A 303 -19.97 4.07 17.04
CA TYR A 303 -21.19 3.35 16.67
C TYR A 303 -20.99 1.82 16.54
N PRO A 304 -21.53 1.01 17.46
CA PRO A 304 -21.69 -0.41 17.22
C PRO A 304 -22.80 -0.59 16.18
N ASN A 305 -22.51 -1.30 15.09
CA ASN A 305 -23.44 -1.77 14.03
C ASN A 305 -23.53 -0.97 12.72
N GLN A 306 -22.45 -0.33 12.26
CA GLN A 306 -22.35 0.09 10.87
C GLN A 306 -20.98 -0.31 10.31
N LEU A 307 -20.96 -1.19 9.30
CA LEU A 307 -19.77 -1.45 8.48
C LEU A 307 -19.52 -0.21 7.63
N HIS A 308 -18.76 0.75 8.16
CA HIS A 308 -18.31 1.88 7.36
C HIS A 308 -17.05 1.47 6.60
N THR A 309 -17.14 1.32 5.28
CA THR A 309 -15.93 1.36 4.46
C THR A 309 -15.44 2.80 4.46
N ASN A 310 -14.35 3.11 5.13
CA ASN A 310 -13.88 4.49 5.26
C ASN A 310 -12.41 4.59 4.88
N ILE A 311 -12.03 5.77 4.39
CA ILE A 311 -10.66 6.23 4.38
C ILE A 311 -10.46 6.99 5.68
N ALA A 312 -9.57 6.50 6.53
CA ALA A 312 -9.19 7.19 7.75
C ALA A 312 -7.82 7.84 7.57
N TYR A 313 -7.69 9.05 8.08
CA TYR A 313 -6.46 9.84 8.07
C TYR A 313 -5.81 9.71 9.44
N PHE A 314 -4.54 9.34 9.45
CA PHE A 314 -3.75 9.34 10.68
C PHE A 314 -2.51 10.20 10.47
N THR A 315 -2.24 11.07 11.44
CA THR A 315 -0.90 11.62 11.59
C THR A 315 -0.01 10.47 12.05
N PRO A 316 1.12 10.20 11.38
CA PRO A 316 2.10 9.25 11.89
C PRO A 316 2.46 9.59 13.35
N PRO A 317 2.54 8.61 14.27
CA PRO A 317 3.08 8.84 15.60
C PRO A 317 4.49 9.45 15.48
N GLY A 318 4.72 10.62 16.08
CA GLY A 318 5.96 11.39 15.95
C GLY A 318 6.07 12.31 14.72
N ALA A 319 5.09 12.33 13.81
CA ALA A 319 4.99 13.35 12.75
C ALA A 319 4.05 14.50 13.10
N GLY A 320 3.37 14.42 14.24
CA GLY A 320 2.84 15.61 14.91
C GLY A 320 4.02 16.38 15.48
N GLY A 321 4.13 17.67 15.14
CA GLY A 321 4.89 18.57 15.99
C GLY A 321 6.05 19.34 15.38
N PHE A 322 6.38 19.21 14.07
CA PHE A 322 7.24 20.23 13.47
C PHE A 322 6.42 21.49 13.21
N GLY A 323 6.36 22.37 14.22
CA GLY A 323 5.85 23.75 14.10
C GLY A 323 4.66 24.13 14.99
N CYS A 324 3.99 23.18 15.65
CA CYS A 324 2.82 23.49 16.50
C CYS A 324 2.96 23.05 17.97
N GLY A 325 3.95 22.21 18.31
CA GLY A 325 4.23 21.82 19.70
C GLY A 325 3.34 20.72 20.29
N ASP A 326 2.65 19.93 19.45
CA ASP A 326 2.04 18.65 19.83
C ASP A 326 3.09 17.54 19.69
N PHE A 327 3.66 17.13 20.81
CA PHE A 327 4.80 16.22 20.89
C PHE A 327 4.41 14.79 21.26
N ASP A 328 3.23 14.57 21.87
CA ASP A 328 2.70 13.21 22.08
C ASP A 328 1.82 12.72 20.91
N GLY A 329 1.50 13.60 19.97
CA GLY A 329 0.81 13.28 18.72
C GLY A 329 -0.68 13.02 18.91
N ASP A 330 -1.27 13.48 20.01
CA ASP A 330 -2.70 13.32 20.29
C ASP A 330 -3.59 14.33 19.55
N GLY A 331 -2.97 15.30 18.86
CA GLY A 331 -3.63 16.32 18.05
C GLY A 331 -3.97 17.60 18.80
N VAL A 332 -3.66 17.70 20.11
CA VAL A 332 -3.95 18.88 20.94
C VAL A 332 -2.74 19.25 21.77
N VAL A 333 -2.35 20.53 21.73
CA VAL A 333 -1.25 21.00 22.57
C VAL A 333 -1.71 21.18 24.00
N THR A 334 -1.21 20.37 24.92
CA THR A 334 -1.60 20.38 26.33
C THR A 334 -0.39 20.40 27.27
N GLN A 335 -0.68 20.25 28.56
CA GLN A 335 0.34 20.08 29.59
C GLN A 335 1.19 18.81 29.38
N ALA A 336 0.69 17.81 28.64
CA ALA A 336 1.44 16.60 28.32
C ALA A 336 2.64 16.94 27.42
N ASP A 337 2.40 17.73 26.37
CA ASP A 337 3.43 18.23 25.46
C ASP A 337 4.44 19.13 26.17
N LEU A 338 3.96 19.98 27.08
CA LEU A 338 4.85 20.82 27.89
C LEU A 338 5.77 19.94 28.75
N GLY A 339 5.25 18.82 29.26
CA GLY A 339 6.04 17.84 30.00
C GLY A 339 7.13 17.19 29.15
N ILE A 340 6.81 16.85 27.89
CA ILE A 340 7.77 16.27 26.93
C ILE A 340 8.87 17.26 26.60
N LEU A 341 8.51 18.50 26.27
CA LEU A 341 9.47 19.55 25.94
C LEU A 341 10.41 19.86 27.11
N LEU A 342 9.87 20.05 28.31
CA LEU A 342 10.70 20.36 29.48
C LEU A 342 11.61 19.20 29.88
N ALA A 343 11.22 17.96 29.59
CA ALA A 343 12.07 16.78 29.82
C ALA A 343 13.23 16.67 28.82
N ALA A 344 13.11 17.32 27.66
CA ALA A 344 14.08 17.26 26.57
C ALA A 344 14.94 18.52 26.41
N PHE A 345 14.77 19.54 27.28
CA PHE A 345 15.48 20.82 27.23
C PHE A 345 17.02 20.63 27.25
N ASP A 346 17.73 21.37 26.39
CA ASP A 346 19.18 21.29 26.04
C ASP A 346 19.51 20.50 24.72
N ASP A 347 20.81 20.24 24.50
CA ASP A 347 21.38 19.67 23.26
C ASP A 347 20.77 18.29 22.93
N CYS A 348 20.25 18.16 21.70
CA CYS A 348 19.66 16.93 21.20
C CYS A 348 20.43 16.34 20.01
N PRO A 349 21.36 15.39 20.24
CA PRO A 349 22.19 14.86 19.17
C PRO A 349 21.49 13.71 18.43
N GLY A 350 20.56 14.02 17.51
CA GLY A 350 20.04 13.05 16.55
C GLY A 350 18.71 13.42 15.87
N PRO A 351 18.38 12.86 14.69
CA PRO A 351 17.07 13.02 14.06
C PRO A 351 15.97 12.31 14.88
N GLY A 352 14.84 12.98 15.09
CA GLY A 352 13.68 12.45 15.85
C GLY A 352 13.62 12.88 17.31
N CYS A 353 14.14 14.07 17.65
CA CYS A 353 14.15 14.57 19.01
C CYS A 353 12.74 14.93 19.53
N PRO A 354 12.28 14.35 20.66
CA PRO A 354 11.04 14.80 21.29
C PRO A 354 11.21 16.23 21.82
N GLY A 355 10.31 17.16 21.45
CA GLY A 355 10.32 18.53 21.97
C GLY A 355 11.00 19.58 21.09
N ASP A 356 11.68 19.20 20.00
CA ASP A 356 12.25 20.13 19.02
C ASP A 356 11.16 20.53 18.01
N ALA A 357 10.46 21.64 18.28
CA ALA A 357 9.34 22.09 17.48
C ALA A 357 9.77 22.83 16.21
N ASN A 358 10.95 23.46 16.20
CA ASN A 358 11.43 24.25 15.07
C ASN A 358 12.38 23.47 14.14
N GLY A 359 12.83 22.27 14.55
CA GLY A 359 13.68 21.36 13.80
C GLY A 359 15.14 21.81 13.70
N ASP A 360 15.61 22.67 14.60
CA ASP A 360 16.98 23.21 14.58
C ASP A 360 18.00 22.31 15.30
N GLY A 361 17.55 21.23 15.93
CA GLY A 361 18.38 20.25 16.62
C GLY A 361 18.71 20.62 18.08
N VAL A 362 18.07 21.65 18.63
CA VAL A 362 18.21 22.06 20.04
C VAL A 362 16.81 22.24 20.62
N VAL A 363 16.54 21.68 21.81
CA VAL A 363 15.28 21.96 22.52
C VAL A 363 15.51 23.14 23.46
N ASP A 364 15.03 24.32 23.06
CA ASP A 364 15.27 25.57 23.78
C ASP A 364 14.01 26.42 24.01
N GLN A 365 14.22 27.69 24.35
CA GLN A 365 13.14 28.63 24.64
C GLN A 365 12.28 28.95 23.40
N GLN A 366 12.80 28.73 22.20
CA GLN A 366 12.10 28.93 20.93
C GLN A 366 11.05 27.84 20.75
N ASP A 367 11.37 26.58 21.07
CA ASP A 367 10.40 25.47 21.04
C ASP A 367 9.31 25.66 22.08
N LEU A 368 9.69 26.11 23.28
CA LEU A 368 8.73 26.45 24.32
C LEU A 368 7.81 27.58 23.85
N GLY A 369 8.35 28.56 23.11
CA GLY A 369 7.59 29.63 22.50
C GLY A 369 6.55 29.12 21.50
N ILE A 370 6.91 28.15 20.65
CA ILE A 370 6.02 27.52 19.68
C ILE A 370 4.90 26.75 20.38
N LEU A 371 5.24 25.93 21.37
CA LEU A 371 4.25 25.18 22.16
C LEU A 371 3.28 26.11 22.88
N LEU A 372 3.78 27.15 23.55
CA LEU A 372 2.93 28.07 24.30
C LEU A 372 2.01 28.89 23.38
N ALA A 373 2.44 29.19 22.16
CA ALA A 373 1.60 29.88 21.18
C ALA A 373 0.36 29.07 20.76
N HIS A 374 0.43 27.73 20.88
CA HIS A 374 -0.63 26.81 20.48
C HIS A 374 -1.28 26.10 21.66
N PHE A 375 -0.95 26.46 22.91
CA PHE A 375 -1.43 25.77 24.10
C PHE A 375 -2.97 25.79 24.19
N GLY A 376 -3.56 24.60 24.30
CA GLY A 376 -5.00 24.36 24.29
C GLY A 376 -5.65 24.41 22.90
N GLN A 377 -4.87 24.43 21.82
CA GLN A 377 -5.35 24.40 20.44
C GLN A 377 -5.11 23.03 19.79
N GLU A 378 -5.95 22.71 18.80
CA GLU A 378 -5.75 21.54 17.94
C GLU A 378 -4.61 21.83 16.95
N CYS A 379 -3.67 20.90 16.83
CA CYS A 379 -2.61 20.94 15.82
C CYS A 379 -3.13 20.42 14.48
N GLY A 380 -3.32 21.37 13.54
CA GLY A 380 -3.95 21.16 12.24
C GLY A 380 -3.19 20.28 11.28
#